data_AF-A0A7W5LYU3-F1
#
_entry.id   AF-A0A7W5LYU3-F1
#
_cell.length_a   1.000
_cell.length_b   1.000
_cell.length_c   1.000
_cell.angle_alpha   90.00
_cell.angle_beta   90.00
_cell.angle_gamma   90.00
#
_symmetry.space_group_name_H-M   'P 1'
#
loop_
_entity.id
_entity.type
_entity.pdbx_description
1 polymer ?
#
loop_
_entity_poly.entity_id
_entity_poly.type
_entity_poly.pdbx_seq_one_letter_code
_entity_poly.pdbx_strand_id
1 'polypeptide(L)'
;MNVAAIGAADLADMTSVLLGIVASLAALLIWIAYGLANAAVMRSADPPDGLQWTGIQGIGAAIGSLLLLPLASFEPADAASTYRFVAWALVMGLAGSWFATWCWVVASRRLPLALSAQLIVAETVFGLAYGFVFEGRLPHPAEAIGALLQVCGVSSAIAAFSRNRPMPKSEQSQALPVTQR
;
A
#
# COMPACT_ATOMS: atom_id res chain seq x y z
N MET A 1 -14.56 14.21 8.74
CA MET A 1 -13.86 15.50 8.60
C MET A 1 -14.50 16.46 9.59
N ASN A 2 -13.76 16.87 10.63
CA ASN A 2 -14.33 17.61 11.75
C ASN A 2 -14.49 19.09 11.35
N VAL A 3 -15.68 19.45 10.84
CA VAL A 3 -16.01 20.78 10.31
C VAL A 3 -15.82 21.90 11.35
N ALA A 4 -15.79 21.53 12.64
CA ALA A 4 -15.54 22.45 13.76
C ALA A 4 -14.09 22.98 13.82
N ALA A 5 -13.10 22.25 13.28
CA ALA A 5 -11.69 22.67 13.34
C ALA A 5 -11.35 23.81 12.35
N ILE A 6 -12.12 23.96 11.27
CA ILE A 6 -11.85 24.94 10.21
C ILE A 6 -12.43 26.31 10.56
N GLY A 7 -13.47 26.36 11.40
CA GLY A 7 -14.16 27.61 11.76
C GLY A 7 -13.44 28.50 12.77
N ALA A 8 -12.41 27.99 13.45
CA ALA A 8 -11.69 28.70 14.53
C ALA A 8 -10.17 28.82 14.28
N ALA A 9 -9.70 28.45 13.10
CA ALA A 9 -8.27 28.36 12.77
C ALA A 9 -7.66 29.74 12.45
N ASP A 10 -6.56 30.07 13.12
CA ASP A 10 -5.75 31.26 12.84
C ASP A 10 -4.99 31.09 11.49
N LEU A 11 -4.43 32.16 10.93
CA LEU A 11 -3.63 32.12 9.69
C LEU A 11 -2.44 31.14 9.78
N ALA A 12 -1.90 30.94 10.99
CA ALA A 12 -0.84 29.98 11.29
C ALA A 12 -1.31 28.51 11.16
N ASP A 13 -2.55 28.21 11.57
CA ASP A 13 -3.15 26.88 11.43
C ASP A 13 -3.44 26.57 9.96
N MET A 14 -3.93 27.56 9.20
CA MET A 14 -4.18 27.41 7.77
C MET A 14 -2.89 27.12 6.99
N THR A 15 -1.79 27.81 7.32
CA THR A 15 -0.48 27.60 6.69
C THR A 15 0.06 26.19 6.97
N SER A 16 -0.08 25.73 8.22
CA SER A 16 0.33 24.37 8.62
C SER A 16 -0.49 23.29 7.91
N VAL A 17 -1.81 23.50 7.78
CA VAL A 17 -2.70 22.59 7.05
C VAL A 17 -2.32 22.52 5.57
N LEU A 18 -2.07 23.67 4.92
CA LEU A 18 -1.66 23.71 3.51
C LEU A 18 -0.31 23.02 3.28
N LEU A 19 0.67 23.26 4.14
CA LEU A 19 1.96 22.57 4.09
C LEU A 19 1.79 21.06 4.26
N GLY A 20 0.94 20.62 5.20
CA GLY A 20 0.60 19.21 5.39
C GLY A 20 -0.04 18.57 4.16
N ILE A 21 -0.94 19.28 3.48
CA ILE A 21 -1.55 18.82 2.22
C ILE A 21 -0.50 18.65 1.13
N VAL A 22 0.33 19.67 0.91
CA VAL A 22 1.40 19.64 -0.11
C VAL A 22 2.39 18.51 0.19
N ALA A 23 2.81 18.36 1.44
CA ALA A 23 3.69 17.28 1.87
C ALA A 23 3.06 15.89 1.63
N SER A 24 1.77 15.73 1.93
CA SER A 24 1.04 14.48 1.70
C SER A 24 0.94 14.14 0.21
N LEU A 25 0.69 15.13 -0.65
CA LEU A 25 0.67 14.95 -2.10
C LEU A 25 2.06 14.58 -2.65
N ALA A 26 3.11 15.25 -2.17
CA ALA A 26 4.48 14.93 -2.54
C ALA A 26 4.85 13.51 -2.12
N ALA A 27 4.52 13.11 -0.89
CA ALA A 27 4.73 11.76 -0.39
C ALA A 27 3.98 10.71 -1.24
N LEU A 28 2.73 11.00 -1.62
CA LEU A 28 1.95 10.12 -2.49
C LEU A 28 2.59 9.96 -3.88
N LEU A 29 3.06 11.05 -4.48
CA LEU A 29 3.75 11.00 -5.78
C LEU A 29 5.05 10.18 -5.69
N ILE A 30 5.84 10.36 -4.63
CA ILE A 30 7.04 9.57 -4.36
C ILE A 30 6.69 8.09 -4.24
N TRP A 31 5.62 7.76 -3.51
CA TRP A 31 5.16 6.37 -3.34
C TRP A 31 4.76 5.72 -4.66
N ILE A 32 4.00 6.43 -5.51
CA ILE A 32 3.61 5.94 -6.83
C ILE A 32 4.83 5.72 -7.73
N ALA A 33 5.76 6.70 -7.76
CA ALA A 33 6.99 6.60 -8.53
C ALA A 33 7.85 5.41 -8.09
N TYR A 34 7.99 5.19 -6.78
CA TYR A 34 8.64 4.02 -6.21
C TYR A 34 7.94 2.73 -6.65
N GLY A 35 6.61 2.64 -6.55
CA GLY A 35 5.86 1.45 -6.97
C GLY A 35 6.07 1.10 -8.45
N LEU A 36 6.11 2.11 -9.31
CA LEU A 36 6.39 1.94 -10.74
C LEU A 36 7.84 1.48 -10.99
N ALA A 37 8.81 2.11 -10.33
CA ALA A 37 10.23 1.74 -10.45
C ALA A 37 10.49 0.31 -9.93
N ASN A 38 9.93 -0.04 -8.77
CA ASN A 38 10.05 -1.39 -8.19
C ASN A 38 9.45 -2.45 -9.13
N ALA A 39 8.27 -2.18 -9.70
CA ALA A 39 7.66 -3.09 -10.67
C ALA A 39 8.48 -3.20 -11.97
N ALA A 40 9.09 -2.11 -12.44
CA ALA A 40 9.95 -2.12 -13.63
C ALA A 40 11.21 -2.97 -13.39
N VAL A 41 11.88 -2.80 -12.25
CA VAL A 41 13.07 -3.60 -11.86
C VAL A 41 12.70 -5.09 -11.71
N MET A 42 11.55 -5.39 -11.12
CA MET A 42 11.10 -6.78 -10.93
C MET A 42 10.64 -7.48 -12.21
N ARG A 43 10.38 -6.75 -13.28
CA ARG A 43 10.00 -7.29 -14.60
C ARG A 43 11.10 -7.14 -15.66
N SER A 44 12.31 -6.75 -15.25
CA SER A 44 13.46 -6.68 -16.16
C SER A 44 13.85 -8.07 -16.68
N ALA A 45 14.71 -8.11 -17.70
CA ALA A 45 15.18 -9.37 -18.28
C ALA A 45 15.97 -10.25 -17.29
N ASP A 46 16.58 -9.62 -16.28
CA ASP A 46 17.33 -10.29 -15.20
C ASP A 46 16.92 -9.68 -13.84
N PRO A 47 15.79 -10.13 -13.25
CA PRO A 47 15.25 -9.51 -12.05
C PRO A 47 16.00 -9.99 -10.79
N PRO A 48 16.51 -9.08 -9.93
CA PRO A 48 17.30 -9.45 -8.75
C PRO A 48 16.47 -10.19 -7.72
N ASP A 49 17.06 -11.16 -7.00
CA ASP A 49 16.34 -11.98 -6.01
C ASP A 49 15.46 -11.13 -5.07
N GLY A 50 14.22 -11.59 -4.87
CA GLY A 50 13.22 -10.79 -4.17
C GLY A 50 13.56 -10.52 -2.70
N LEU A 51 14.23 -11.46 -2.03
CA LEU A 51 14.65 -11.29 -0.65
C LEU A 51 15.85 -10.34 -0.55
N GLN A 52 16.84 -10.48 -1.42
CA GLN A 52 18.00 -9.58 -1.47
C GLN A 52 17.59 -8.15 -1.82
N TRP A 53 16.71 -7.99 -2.81
CA TRP A 53 16.18 -6.70 -3.24
C TRP A 53 15.38 -6.01 -2.11
N THR A 54 14.51 -6.76 -1.43
CA THR A 54 13.79 -6.28 -0.25
C THR A 54 14.76 -5.88 0.87
N GLY A 55 15.83 -6.65 1.07
CA GLY A 55 16.82 -6.37 2.11
C GLY A 55 17.58 -5.07 1.89
N ILE A 56 17.97 -4.76 0.65
CA ILE A 56 18.62 -3.48 0.31
C ILE A 56 17.68 -2.31 0.58
N GLN A 57 16.39 -2.45 0.25
CA GLN A 57 15.40 -1.42 0.56
C GLN A 57 15.22 -1.24 2.07
N GLY A 58 15.19 -2.33 2.84
CA GLY A 58 15.15 -2.29 4.30
C GLY A 58 16.35 -1.57 4.91
N ILE A 59 17.55 -1.80 4.39
CA ILE A 59 18.76 -1.08 4.82
C ILE A 59 18.64 0.41 4.49
N GLY A 60 18.18 0.75 3.28
CA GLY A 60 17.94 2.15 2.88
C GLY A 60 16.93 2.84 3.80
N ALA A 61 15.85 2.17 4.15
CA ALA A 61 14.84 2.68 5.09
C ALA A 61 15.40 2.86 6.51
N ALA A 62 16.24 1.93 6.97
CA ALA A 62 16.91 2.04 8.27
C ALA A 62 17.86 3.25 8.31
N ILE A 63 18.67 3.44 7.27
CA ILE A 63 19.55 4.61 7.16
C ILE A 63 18.71 5.91 7.12
N GLY A 64 17.65 5.93 6.30
CA GLY A 64 16.74 7.08 6.23
C GLY A 64 16.10 7.40 7.59
N SER A 65 15.71 6.37 8.36
CA SER A 65 15.15 6.54 9.70
C SER A 65 16.17 7.13 10.68
N LEU A 66 17.44 6.73 10.60
CA LEU A 66 18.51 7.31 11.43
C LEU A 66 18.71 8.80 11.17
N LEU A 67 18.57 9.23 9.90
CA LEU A 67 18.67 10.66 9.53
C LEU A 67 17.51 11.49 10.06
N LEU A 68 16.37 10.86 10.39
CA LEU A 68 15.20 11.51 10.96
C LEU A 68 15.23 11.59 12.50
N LEU A 69 16.14 10.88 13.17
CA LEU A 69 16.28 10.92 14.63
C LEU A 69 16.41 12.34 15.23
N PRO A 70 17.12 13.31 14.61
CA PRO A 70 17.20 14.66 15.14
C PRO A 70 15.86 15.41 15.20
N LEU A 71 14.87 14.97 14.42
CA LEU A 71 13.52 15.51 14.42
C LEU A 71 12.61 14.81 15.44
N ALA A 72 13.08 13.73 16.07
CA ALA A 72 12.31 13.00 17.07
C ALA A 72 12.34 13.70 18.43
N SER A 73 11.18 13.82 19.06
CA SER A 73 11.05 14.22 20.45
C SER A 73 11.21 12.99 21.36
N PHE A 74 12.20 13.01 22.24
CA PHE A 74 12.41 11.94 23.22
C PHE A 74 11.74 12.30 24.55
N GLU A 75 10.72 11.54 24.93
CA GLU A 75 10.19 11.57 26.30
C GLU A 75 10.84 10.46 27.13
N PRO A 76 11.17 10.71 28.42
CA PRO A 76 11.66 9.67 29.30
C PRO A 76 10.61 8.56 29.47
N ALA A 77 10.99 7.34 29.11
CA ALA A 77 10.15 6.14 29.25
C ALA A 77 10.80 5.16 30.24
N ASP A 78 9.99 4.42 30.99
CA ASP A 78 10.50 3.36 31.87
C ASP A 78 10.99 2.14 31.07
N ALA A 79 11.74 1.24 31.72
CA ALA A 79 12.30 0.06 31.05
C ALA A 79 11.22 -0.89 30.51
N ALA A 80 10.07 -1.00 31.18
CA ALA A 80 8.98 -1.89 30.80
C ALA A 80 8.25 -1.41 29.53
N SER A 81 7.94 -0.11 29.46
CA SER A 81 7.36 0.53 28.27
C SER A 81 8.33 0.50 27.10
N THR A 82 9.63 0.71 27.35
CA THR A 82 10.68 0.58 26.33
C THR A 82 10.74 -0.84 25.77
N TYR A 83 10.75 -1.87 26.61
CA TYR A 83 10.77 -3.26 26.16
C TYR A 83 9.52 -3.62 25.35
N ARG A 84 8.33 -3.22 25.83
CA ARG A 84 7.07 -3.46 25.13
C ARG A 84 7.04 -2.73 23.78
N PHE A 85 7.54 -1.50 23.72
CA PHE A 85 7.67 -0.73 22.49
C PHE A 85 8.61 -1.45 21.50
N VAL A 86 9.81 -1.85 21.94
CA VAL A 86 10.78 -2.57 21.09
C VAL A 86 10.20 -3.90 20.61
N ALA A 87 9.51 -4.65 21.46
CA ALA A 87 8.86 -5.90 21.07
C ALA A 87 7.82 -5.69 19.96
N TRP A 88 6.94 -4.69 20.12
CA TRP A 88 5.97 -4.35 19.09
C TRP A 88 6.61 -3.79 17.82
N ALA A 89 7.65 -2.97 17.96
CA ALA A 89 8.41 -2.44 16.82
C ALA A 89 9.07 -3.56 16.02
N LEU A 90 9.61 -4.59 16.68
CA LEU A 90 10.17 -5.77 16.03
C LEU A 90 9.09 -6.59 15.32
N VAL A 91 7.96 -6.85 15.98
CA VAL A 91 6.84 -7.60 15.38
C VAL A 91 6.31 -6.87 14.14
N MET A 92 6.04 -5.56 14.25
CA MET A 92 5.54 -4.76 13.14
C MET A 92 6.59 -4.57 12.05
N GLY A 93 7.86 -4.37 12.40
CA GLY A 93 8.94 -4.21 11.43
C GLY A 93 9.22 -5.49 10.64
N LEU A 94 9.25 -6.64 11.30
CA LEU A 94 9.51 -7.93 10.65
C LEU A 94 8.27 -8.45 9.90
N ALA A 95 7.13 -8.56 10.58
CA ALA A 95 5.93 -9.13 9.98
C ALA A 95 5.15 -8.10 9.13
N GLY A 96 4.91 -6.91 9.68
CA GLY A 96 4.11 -5.88 9.03
C GLY A 96 4.84 -5.14 7.90
N SER A 97 6.17 -5.03 7.95
CA SER A 97 6.93 -4.29 6.93
C SER A 97 7.80 -5.20 6.06
N TRP A 98 8.74 -5.95 6.62
CA TRP A 98 9.67 -6.74 5.82
C TRP A 98 8.98 -7.87 5.06
N PHE A 99 8.20 -8.70 5.77
CA PHE A 99 7.47 -9.81 5.15
C PHE A 99 6.43 -9.32 4.15
N ALA A 100 5.68 -8.26 4.50
CA ALA A 100 4.75 -7.62 3.58
C ALA A 100 5.45 -7.11 2.30
N THR A 101 6.61 -6.45 2.43
CA THR A 101 7.40 -5.96 1.29
C THR A 101 7.91 -7.10 0.43
N TRP A 102 8.34 -8.21 1.04
CA TRP A 102 8.73 -9.39 0.29
C TRP A 102 7.56 -9.99 -0.50
N CYS A 103 6.38 -10.14 0.12
CA CYS A 103 5.16 -10.57 -0.58
C CYS A 103 4.78 -9.61 -1.72
N TRP A 104 4.93 -8.29 -1.50
CA TRP A 104 4.70 -7.26 -2.51
C TRP A 104 5.66 -7.38 -3.70
N VAL A 105 6.94 -7.63 -3.45
CA VAL A 105 7.96 -7.83 -4.48
C VAL A 105 7.63 -9.08 -5.31
N VAL A 106 7.25 -10.18 -4.66
CA VAL A 106 6.80 -11.41 -5.33
C VAL A 106 5.54 -11.16 -6.16
N ALA A 107 4.57 -10.43 -5.62
CA ALA A 107 3.35 -10.06 -6.33
C ALA A 107 3.64 -9.18 -7.55
N SER A 108 4.53 -8.18 -7.42
CA SER A 108 4.92 -7.26 -8.49
C SER A 108 5.55 -7.95 -9.69
N ARG A 109 6.23 -9.09 -9.47
CA ARG A 109 6.75 -9.96 -10.53
C ARG A 109 5.66 -10.69 -11.31
N ARG A 110 4.59 -11.12 -10.63
CA ARG A 110 3.57 -12.02 -11.20
C ARG A 110 2.32 -11.29 -11.68
N LEU A 111 2.05 -10.11 -11.15
CA LEU A 111 0.82 -9.35 -11.39
C LEU A 111 1.12 -8.00 -12.06
N PRO A 112 0.24 -7.56 -12.99
CA PRO A 112 0.18 -6.17 -13.45
C PRO A 112 0.05 -5.19 -12.28
N LEU A 113 0.66 -4.00 -12.41
CA LEU A 113 0.71 -3.00 -11.35
C LEU A 113 -0.69 -2.60 -10.84
N ALA A 114 -1.67 -2.56 -11.75
CA ALA A 114 -3.06 -2.30 -11.41
C ALA A 114 -3.67 -3.33 -10.44
N LEU A 115 -3.37 -4.63 -10.63
CA LEU A 115 -3.86 -5.69 -9.73
C LEU A 115 -3.13 -5.68 -8.38
N SER A 116 -1.83 -5.35 -8.37
CA SER A 116 -1.08 -5.16 -7.13
C SER A 116 -1.66 -4.01 -6.29
N ALA A 117 -2.00 -2.88 -6.92
CA ALA A 117 -2.66 -1.77 -6.22
C ALA A 117 -3.98 -2.19 -5.58
N GLN A 118 -4.78 -3.04 -6.25
CA GLN A 118 -6.02 -3.55 -5.68
C GLN A 118 -5.81 -4.45 -4.45
N LEU A 119 -4.70 -5.18 -4.37
CA LEU A 119 -4.36 -5.97 -3.17
C LEU A 119 -4.11 -5.08 -1.94
N ILE A 120 -3.43 -3.94 -2.11
CA ILE A 120 -3.24 -2.95 -1.02
C ILE A 120 -4.60 -2.40 -0.57
N VAL A 121 -5.47 -2.07 -1.53
CA VAL A 121 -6.81 -1.56 -1.19
C VAL A 121 -7.60 -2.60 -0.41
N ALA A 122 -7.48 -3.89 -0.74
CA ALA A 122 -8.15 -4.99 -0.04
C ALA A 122 -7.62 -5.19 1.40
N GLU A 123 -6.34 -4.94 1.66
CA GLU A 123 -5.74 -5.03 3.01
C GLU A 123 -6.51 -4.20 4.04
N THR A 124 -6.92 -2.99 3.68
CA THR A 124 -7.68 -2.12 4.59
C THR A 124 -9.02 -2.73 5.00
N VAL A 125 -9.68 -3.50 4.12
CA VAL A 125 -10.93 -4.21 4.44
C VAL A 125 -10.66 -5.33 5.45
N PHE A 126 -9.56 -6.07 5.27
CA PHE A 126 -9.12 -7.08 6.25
C PHE A 126 -8.74 -6.44 7.59
N GLY A 127 -8.09 -5.28 7.56
CA GLY A 127 -7.77 -4.49 8.75
C GLY A 127 -9.02 -4.06 9.52
N LEU A 128 -10.03 -3.55 8.81
CA LEU A 128 -11.33 -3.20 9.41
C LEU A 128 -12.01 -4.43 10.01
N ALA A 129 -12.07 -5.54 9.26
CA ALA A 129 -12.67 -6.78 9.74
C ALA A 129 -11.96 -7.30 11.02
N TYR A 130 -10.62 -7.31 11.01
CA TYR A 130 -9.83 -7.66 12.19
C TYR A 130 -10.11 -6.72 13.36
N GLY A 131 -10.17 -5.40 13.12
CA GLY A 131 -10.49 -4.40 14.13
C GLY A 131 -11.84 -4.65 14.80
N PHE A 132 -12.89 -4.94 14.02
CA PHE A 132 -14.21 -5.26 14.58
C PHE A 132 -14.21 -6.54 15.43
N VAL A 133 -13.49 -7.56 14.98
CA VAL A 133 -13.33 -8.82 15.73
C VAL A 133 -12.56 -8.58 17.02
N PHE A 134 -11.46 -7.84 16.97
CA PHE A 134 -10.62 -7.54 18.13
C PHE A 134 -11.36 -6.70 19.18
N GLU A 135 -12.16 -5.73 18.75
CA GLU A 135 -12.98 -4.90 19.63
C GLU A 135 -14.29 -5.59 20.06
N GLY A 136 -14.62 -6.76 19.49
CA GLY A 136 -15.85 -7.50 19.81
C GLY A 136 -17.13 -6.74 19.47
N ARG A 137 -17.09 -5.81 18.51
CA ARG A 137 -18.24 -4.97 18.11
C ARG A 137 -18.69 -5.24 16.69
N LEU A 138 -19.94 -4.90 16.40
CA LEU A 138 -20.44 -4.83 15.04
C LEU A 138 -20.02 -3.51 14.37
N PRO A 139 -19.80 -3.51 13.05
CA PRO A 139 -19.47 -2.30 12.30
C PRO A 139 -20.61 -1.28 12.40
N HIS A 140 -20.25 -0.01 12.63
CA HIS A 140 -21.21 1.08 12.56
C HIS A 140 -21.69 1.25 11.10
N PRO A 141 -22.93 1.72 10.84
CA PRO A 141 -23.44 1.87 9.46
C PRO A 141 -22.51 2.63 8.51
N ALA A 142 -21.84 3.68 9.00
CA ALA A 142 -20.86 4.43 8.20
C ALA A 142 -19.61 3.59 7.83
N GLU A 143 -19.12 2.77 8.75
CA GLU A 143 -17.98 1.87 8.53
C GLU A 143 -18.37 0.75 7.55
N ALA A 144 -19.59 0.21 7.69
CA ALA A 144 -20.12 -0.80 6.78
C ALA A 144 -20.28 -0.26 5.35
N ILE A 145 -20.80 0.96 5.19
CA ILE A 145 -20.91 1.62 3.87
C ILE A 145 -19.52 1.84 3.28
N GLY A 146 -18.55 2.32 4.08
CA GLY A 146 -17.16 2.50 3.63
C GLY A 146 -16.54 1.19 3.15
N ALA A 147 -16.67 0.13 3.94
CA ALA A 147 -16.17 -1.21 3.60
C ALA A 147 -16.83 -1.75 2.31
N LEU A 148 -18.16 -1.59 2.17
CA LEU A 148 -18.89 -2.01 0.98
C LEU A 148 -18.43 -1.24 -0.28
N LEU A 149 -18.32 0.08 -0.20
CA LEU A 149 -17.83 0.90 -1.31
C LEU A 149 -16.43 0.47 -1.74
N GLN A 150 -15.57 0.15 -0.77
CA GLN A 150 -14.22 -0.31 -1.05
C GLN A 150 -14.18 -1.67 -1.74
N VAL A 151 -14.97 -2.64 -1.26
CA VAL A 151 -15.11 -3.96 -1.88
C VAL A 151 -15.67 -3.85 -3.30
N CYS A 152 -16.70 -3.00 -3.50
CA CYS A 152 -17.27 -2.73 -4.81
C CYS A 152 -16.25 -2.08 -5.75
N GLY A 153 -15.46 -1.13 -5.27
CA GLY A 153 -14.40 -0.47 -6.05
C GLY A 153 -13.33 -1.46 -6.50
N VAL A 154 -12.83 -2.29 -5.59
CA VAL A 154 -11.84 -3.35 -5.88
C VAL A 154 -12.39 -4.33 -6.91
N SER A 155 -13.60 -4.84 -6.69
CA SER A 155 -14.25 -5.80 -7.57
C SER A 155 -14.45 -5.22 -8.98
N SER A 156 -14.88 -3.96 -9.07
CA SER A 156 -15.10 -3.26 -10.34
C SER A 156 -13.79 -3.04 -11.10
N ALA A 157 -12.73 -2.65 -10.40
CA ALA A 157 -11.41 -2.45 -11.00
C ALA A 157 -10.82 -3.76 -11.54
N ILE A 158 -10.93 -4.86 -10.78
CA ILE A 158 -10.49 -6.19 -11.23
C ILE A 158 -11.32 -6.66 -12.42
N ALA A 159 -12.65 -6.50 -12.38
CA ALA A 159 -13.53 -6.87 -13.48
C ALA A 159 -13.19 -6.11 -14.76
N ALA A 160 -12.97 -4.79 -14.68
CA ALA A 160 -12.55 -3.96 -15.81
C ALA A 160 -11.21 -4.43 -16.39
N PHE A 161 -10.24 -4.78 -15.53
CA PHE A 161 -8.93 -5.26 -15.96
C PHE A 161 -8.99 -6.65 -16.61
N SER A 162 -9.82 -7.56 -16.08
CA SER A 162 -10.01 -8.92 -16.65
C SER A 162 -10.69 -8.92 -18.02
N ARG A 163 -11.56 -7.93 -18.31
CA ARG A 163 -12.24 -7.80 -19.60
C ARG A 163 -11.32 -7.34 -20.73
N ASN A 164 -10.20 -6.71 -20.42
CA ASN A 164 -9.24 -6.19 -21.41
C ASN A 164 -8.11 -7.17 -21.76
N ARG A 165 -8.21 -8.45 -21.40
CA ARG A 165 -7.20 -9.45 -21.78
C ARG A 165 -7.35 -9.77 -23.28
N PRO A 166 -6.37 -9.45 -24.15
CA PRO A 166 -6.47 -9.80 -25.57
C PRO A 166 -6.50 -11.32 -25.72
N MET A 167 -7.42 -11.84 -26.54
CA MET A 167 -7.51 -13.26 -26.85
C MET A 167 -6.18 -13.77 -27.45
N PRO A 168 -5.67 -14.93 -27.02
CA PRO A 168 -4.43 -15.49 -27.56
C PRO A 168 -4.55 -15.73 -29.07
N LYS A 169 -3.51 -15.34 -29.83
CA LYS A 169 -3.41 -15.42 -31.30
C LYS A 169 -3.72 -16.80 -31.90
N SER A 170 -3.72 -17.88 -31.11
CA SER A 170 -4.01 -19.24 -31.57
C SER A 170 -5.46 -19.46 -32.01
N GLU A 171 -6.43 -18.73 -31.45
CA GLU A 171 -7.85 -18.83 -31.87
C GLU A 171 -8.18 -17.94 -33.08
N GLN A 172 -7.44 -16.85 -33.31
CA GLN A 172 -7.60 -16.01 -34.50
C GLN A 172 -7.15 -16.72 -35.78
N SER A 173 -6.18 -17.63 -35.69
CA SER A 173 -5.71 -18.43 -36.82
C SER A 173 -6.68 -19.56 -37.21
N GLN A 174 -7.59 -19.96 -36.34
CA GLN A 174 -8.63 -20.97 -36.60
C GLN A 174 -9.96 -20.38 -37.08
N ALA A 175 -10.19 -19.07 -36.85
CA ALA A 175 -11.42 -18.39 -37.24
C ALA A 175 -11.42 -17.86 -38.69
N LEU A 176 -10.31 -17.97 -39.42
CA LEU A 176 -10.30 -17.69 -40.86
C LEU A 176 -10.77 -18.94 -41.60
N PRO A 177 -11.96 -18.93 -42.24
CA PRO A 177 -12.32 -20.02 -43.13
C PRO A 177 -11.25 -20.08 -44.22
N VAL A 178 -10.55 -21.22 -44.28
CA VAL A 178 -9.72 -21.58 -45.43
C VAL A 178 -10.69 -21.70 -46.61
N THR A 179 -10.88 -20.59 -47.33
CA THR A 179 -11.53 -20.60 -48.63
C THR A 179 -10.65 -21.45 -49.55
N GLN A 180 -11.00 -22.74 -49.62
CA GLN A 180 -10.42 -23.71 -50.53
C GLN A 180 -10.70 -23.24 -51.96
N ARG A 181 -9.60 -23.01 -52.68
CA ARG A 181 -9.36 -23.05 -54.14
C ARG A 181 -10.48 -22.63 -55.09
#